data_AF-A0A534CIA0-F1
#
_entry.id   AF-A0A534CIA0-F1
#
_cell.length_a   1.000
_cell.length_b   1.000
_cell.length_c   1.000
_cell.angle_alpha   90.00
_cell.angle_beta   90.00
_cell.angle_gamma   90.00
#
_symmetry.space_group_name_H-M   'P 1'
#
loop_
_entity.id
_entity.type
_entity.pdbx_description
1 polymer ?
#
loop_
_entity_poly.entity_id
_entity_poly.type
_entity_poly.pdbx_seq_one_letter_code
_entity_poly.pdbx_strand_id
1 'polypeptide(L)'
;MSTDHGRTWSTPAEISGSNATLCFFGLPNPSSCNHDQGSDPVVLPNGDLVVVFTNGDTAIDNPNGQQLAVHCHPSGSSPAGTAQLNCGTPTKAGDDVIVNEPRCNFGRGPEECVPGPFIRTNDFPRIGINRANGHLFVAWQDYRNQEYDIQLTESTDGGATWSPSKTVNPDTALDHYMPAVDVVKSGSQDHVAVSYYRSARVPGENSGATQAPPQPGVQAEPSDYVLAGGENVATPFHFSVVSPVFAPPDGNQAGFNGDYSGLAVDQSAHAHPIWSDTRNADPYTPANGVVHDEDVFSLTANVPDGVATASVGQIGHN
;
A
#
# COMPACT_ATOMS: atom_id res chain seq x y z
N MET A 1 -4.91 -0.65 23.87
CA MET A 1 -3.65 -1.41 24.08
C MET A 1 -3.80 -2.37 25.25
N SER A 2 -3.01 -3.45 25.26
CA SER A 2 -2.90 -4.36 26.40
C SER A 2 -1.46 -4.36 26.92
N THR A 3 -1.29 -4.42 28.25
CA THR A 3 0.01 -4.48 28.93
C THR A 3 0.21 -5.81 29.68
N ASP A 4 -0.71 -6.76 29.51
CA ASP A 4 -0.77 -8.01 30.26
C ASP A 4 -1.07 -9.23 29.36
N HIS A 5 -0.56 -9.19 28.12
CA HIS A 5 -0.70 -10.24 27.10
C HIS A 5 -2.16 -10.48 26.67
N GLY A 6 -2.94 -9.40 26.52
CA GLY A 6 -4.30 -9.44 25.99
C GLY A 6 -5.37 -9.85 27.01
N ARG A 7 -5.03 -9.95 28.30
CA ARG A 7 -6.01 -10.27 29.35
C ARG A 7 -6.92 -9.08 29.68
N THR A 8 -6.36 -7.88 29.66
CA THR A 8 -7.11 -6.62 29.80
C THR A 8 -6.71 -5.65 28.71
N TRP A 9 -7.64 -4.76 28.38
CA TRP A 9 -7.49 -3.77 27.32
C TRP A 9 -7.85 -2.39 27.86
N SER A 10 -7.07 -1.38 27.47
CA SER A 10 -7.50 0.02 27.62
C SER A 10 -8.78 0.26 26.83
N THR A 11 -9.54 1.29 27.21
CA THR A 11 -10.56 1.86 26.33
C THR A 11 -9.91 2.26 24.99
N PRO A 12 -10.59 2.05 23.85
CA PRO A 12 -10.14 2.59 22.57
C PRO A 12 -9.95 4.11 22.65
N ALA A 13 -8.92 4.62 21.99
CA ALA A 13 -8.62 6.05 21.92
C ALA A 13 -8.42 6.43 20.45
N GLU A 14 -8.93 7.61 20.08
CA GLU A 14 -8.59 8.26 18.82
C GLU A 14 -7.11 8.66 18.84
N ILE A 15 -6.39 8.39 17.75
CA ILE A 15 -4.95 8.66 17.65
C ILE A 15 -4.58 9.56 16.47
N SER A 16 -5.49 9.78 15.53
CA SER A 16 -5.25 10.56 14.32
C SER A 16 -5.03 12.05 14.58
N GLY A 17 -5.52 12.57 15.71
CA GLY A 17 -5.11 13.85 16.27
C GLY A 17 -5.50 15.06 15.42
N SER A 18 -4.72 16.14 15.53
CA SER A 18 -4.97 17.39 14.81
C SER A 18 -3.67 18.07 14.40
N ASN A 19 -3.67 18.71 13.24
CA ASN A 19 -2.54 19.49 12.74
C ASN A 19 -3.05 20.65 11.87
N ALA A 20 -2.88 21.89 12.34
CA ALA A 20 -3.40 23.09 11.68
C ALA A 20 -2.73 23.46 10.35
N THR A 21 -1.62 22.80 9.99
CA THR A 21 -0.94 23.00 8.71
C THR A 21 -1.19 21.88 7.71
N LEU A 22 -1.77 20.76 8.15
CA LEU A 22 -2.02 19.58 7.32
C LEU A 22 -3.52 19.29 7.14
N CYS A 23 -4.33 19.58 8.15
CA CYS A 23 -5.74 19.20 8.20
C CYS A 23 -6.61 20.48 8.28
N PHE A 24 -7.58 20.62 7.38
CA PHE A 24 -8.25 21.91 7.12
C PHE A 24 -9.77 21.92 7.29
N PHE A 25 -10.43 20.75 7.31
CA PHE A 25 -11.89 20.68 7.41
C PHE A 25 -12.41 19.56 8.32
N GLY A 26 -11.59 19.12 9.27
CA GLY A 26 -12.01 18.14 10.26
C GLY A 26 -13.17 18.64 11.13
N LEU A 27 -13.91 17.69 11.71
CA LEU A 27 -15.01 17.96 12.66
C LEU A 27 -14.77 17.24 14.00
N PRO A 28 -14.90 17.88 15.17
CA PRO A 28 -15.54 19.17 15.42
C PRO A 28 -14.59 20.39 15.33
N ASN A 29 -13.27 20.18 15.22
CA ASN A 29 -12.27 21.24 15.03
C ASN A 29 -11.75 21.20 13.59
N PRO A 30 -11.70 22.32 12.84
CA PRO A 30 -11.19 22.36 11.47
C PRO A 30 -9.81 21.72 11.27
N SER A 31 -8.97 21.72 12.31
CA SER A 31 -7.63 21.13 12.26
C SER A 31 -7.57 19.65 12.64
N SER A 32 -8.70 18.99 12.89
CA SER A 32 -8.73 17.54 13.16
C SER A 32 -8.36 16.78 11.90
N CYS A 33 -7.53 15.76 12.02
CA CYS A 33 -7.23 14.83 10.95
C CYS A 33 -8.13 13.62 11.19
N ASN A 34 -9.30 13.59 10.53
CA ASN A 34 -10.32 12.58 10.81
C ASN A 34 -11.13 12.11 9.60
N HIS A 35 -10.72 12.46 8.39
CA HIS A 35 -11.07 11.76 7.16
C HIS A 35 -10.01 10.72 6.83
N ASP A 36 -9.83 9.75 7.73
CA ASP A 36 -8.72 8.80 7.69
C ASP A 36 -9.13 7.42 7.17
N GLN A 37 -8.26 6.75 6.43
CA GLN A 37 -8.43 5.38 5.95
C GLN A 37 -7.08 4.63 5.91
N GLY A 38 -7.13 3.31 5.78
CA GLY A 38 -5.93 2.52 5.46
C GLY A 38 -4.86 2.47 6.55
N SER A 39 -5.22 2.57 7.83
CA SER A 39 -4.22 2.66 8.90
C SER A 39 -3.33 1.40 9.01
N ASP A 40 -2.00 1.57 9.01
CA ASP A 40 -1.02 0.48 9.17
C ASP A 40 -0.01 0.80 10.30
N PRO A 41 0.10 -0.03 11.36
CA PRO A 41 0.99 0.24 12.49
C PRO A 41 2.28 -0.59 12.51
N VAL A 42 3.37 0.00 13.03
CA VAL A 42 4.60 -0.72 13.42
C VAL A 42 5.04 -0.36 14.84
N VAL A 43 5.71 -1.31 15.50
CA VAL A 43 6.29 -1.13 16.84
C VAL A 43 7.79 -0.86 16.70
N LEU A 44 8.23 0.30 17.20
CA LEU A 44 9.63 0.70 17.27
C LEU A 44 10.42 -0.16 18.29
N PRO A 45 11.75 -0.28 18.17
CA PRO A 45 12.57 -1.06 19.11
C PRO A 45 12.47 -0.62 20.58
N ASN A 46 12.13 0.65 20.83
CA ASN A 46 11.91 1.19 22.16
C ASN A 46 10.51 0.90 22.74
N GLY A 47 9.63 0.22 22.00
CA GLY A 47 8.26 -0.09 22.39
C GLY A 47 7.22 0.97 21.98
N ASP A 48 7.64 2.05 21.33
CA ASP A 48 6.73 3.03 20.76
C ASP A 48 5.99 2.46 19.54
N LEU A 49 4.89 3.13 19.18
CA LEU A 49 4.08 2.78 18.02
C LEU A 49 4.15 3.92 17.00
N VAL A 50 4.35 3.59 15.74
CA VAL A 50 4.11 4.51 14.63
C VAL A 50 2.97 3.94 13.79
N VAL A 51 1.99 4.79 13.46
CA VAL A 51 0.83 4.40 12.63
C VAL A 51 0.76 5.35 11.44
N VAL A 52 0.74 4.80 10.24
CA VAL A 52 0.47 5.56 9.01
C VAL A 52 -0.96 5.40 8.57
N PHE A 53 -1.51 6.37 7.85
CA PHE A 53 -2.88 6.34 7.33
C PHE A 53 -3.04 7.35 6.18
N THR A 54 -3.91 7.05 5.22
CA THR A 54 -4.39 8.03 4.24
C THR A 54 -5.29 9.02 4.97
N ASN A 55 -5.15 10.32 4.68
CA ASN A 55 -6.02 11.37 5.20
C ASN A 55 -6.52 12.28 4.06
N GLY A 56 -7.81 12.58 4.09
CA GLY A 56 -8.47 13.43 3.11
C GLY A 56 -8.61 14.90 3.51
N ASP A 57 -8.24 15.31 4.73
CA ASP A 57 -8.46 16.67 5.27
C ASP A 57 -7.55 17.76 4.63
N THR A 58 -7.21 17.65 3.36
CA THR A 58 -6.29 18.56 2.66
C THR A 58 -6.89 19.95 2.43
N ALA A 59 -6.06 20.91 1.98
CA ALA A 59 -6.55 22.27 1.71
C ALA A 59 -7.63 22.26 0.62
N ILE A 60 -8.57 23.21 0.67
CA ILE A 60 -9.73 23.27 -0.27
C ILE A 60 -9.34 23.35 -1.76
N ASP A 61 -8.15 23.87 -2.05
CA ASP A 61 -7.57 24.00 -3.39
C ASP A 61 -6.62 22.84 -3.74
N ASN A 62 -6.40 21.91 -2.82
CA ASN A 62 -5.65 20.69 -3.06
C ASN A 62 -6.61 19.53 -3.36
N PRO A 63 -6.68 19.06 -4.63
CA PRO A 63 -7.55 17.95 -4.99
C PRO A 63 -7.02 16.58 -4.54
N ASN A 64 -5.80 16.54 -3.99
CA ASN A 64 -5.09 15.32 -3.62
C ASN A 64 -5.33 14.92 -2.16
N GLY A 65 -5.12 13.65 -1.85
CA GLY A 65 -4.99 13.15 -0.49
C GLY A 65 -3.60 13.41 0.09
N GLN A 66 -3.35 12.86 1.28
CA GLN A 66 -2.04 12.84 1.90
C GLN A 66 -1.85 11.58 2.75
N GLN A 67 -0.60 11.12 2.83
CA GLN A 67 -0.20 10.06 3.74
C GLN A 67 0.32 10.69 5.03
N LEU A 68 -0.32 10.41 6.17
CA LEU A 68 0.06 10.92 7.47
C LEU A 68 0.63 9.81 8.36
N ALA A 69 1.40 10.20 9.38
CA ALA A 69 1.92 9.32 10.40
C ALA A 69 1.75 9.92 11.80
N VAL A 70 1.49 9.07 12.79
CA VAL A 70 1.51 9.45 14.22
C VAL A 70 2.46 8.57 15.00
N HIS A 71 3.27 9.18 15.86
CA HIS A 71 4.14 8.50 16.82
C HIS A 71 3.49 8.55 18.19
N CYS A 72 3.29 7.39 18.79
CA CYS A 72 2.69 7.18 20.10
C CYS A 72 3.70 6.56 21.07
N HIS A 73 3.67 7.01 22.32
CA HIS A 73 4.49 6.49 23.42
C HIS A 73 3.61 5.76 24.45
N PRO A 74 3.35 4.44 24.29
CA PRO A 74 2.47 3.70 25.19
C PRO A 74 2.96 3.75 26.65
N SER A 75 2.04 4.00 27.58
CA SER A 75 2.35 4.01 29.02
C SER A 75 1.18 3.51 29.87
N GLY A 76 1.40 3.37 31.18
CA GLY A 76 0.38 2.93 32.14
C GLY A 76 0.18 1.41 32.20
N SER A 77 -0.97 1.00 32.76
CA SER A 77 -1.32 -0.40 33.00
C SER A 77 -2.76 -0.68 32.63
N SER A 78 -2.99 -1.66 31.76
CA SER A 78 -4.32 -2.09 31.35
C SER A 78 -5.12 -2.73 32.50
N PRO A 79 -4.52 -3.55 33.40
CA PRO A 79 -5.23 -4.00 34.60
C PRO A 79 -5.67 -2.87 35.53
N ALA A 80 -4.87 -1.80 35.62
CA ALA A 80 -5.17 -0.65 36.48
C ALA A 80 -6.09 0.38 35.80
N GLY A 81 -6.48 0.18 34.53
CA GLY A 81 -7.28 1.13 33.76
C GLY A 81 -6.54 2.43 33.41
N THR A 82 -5.21 2.47 33.49
CA THR A 82 -4.37 3.66 33.24
C THR A 82 -3.61 3.60 31.92
N ALA A 83 -3.75 2.51 31.15
CA ALA A 83 -3.07 2.35 29.87
C ALA A 83 -3.50 3.39 28.82
N GLN A 84 -2.53 4.07 28.19
CA GLN A 84 -2.74 5.12 27.18
C GLN A 84 -1.64 5.08 26.12
N LEU A 85 -1.97 5.46 24.88
CA LEU A 85 -1.01 5.48 23.76
C LEU A 85 -0.15 6.75 23.69
N ASN A 86 -0.62 7.89 24.19
CA ASN A 86 0.10 9.17 24.18
C ASN A 86 0.68 9.54 22.79
N CYS A 87 -0.21 9.70 21.81
CA CYS A 87 0.17 10.04 20.44
C CYS A 87 0.47 11.53 20.27
N GLY A 88 1.51 11.83 19.50
CA GLY A 88 1.89 13.19 19.13
C GLY A 88 1.03 13.78 18.00
N THR A 89 1.41 14.97 17.56
CA THR A 89 0.82 15.62 16.38
C THR A 89 1.18 14.85 15.10
N PRO A 90 0.23 14.63 14.17
CA PRO A 90 0.50 13.97 12.89
C PRO A 90 1.57 14.67 12.06
N THR A 91 2.40 13.88 11.41
CA THR A 91 3.43 14.31 10.45
C THR A 91 3.04 13.83 9.05
N LYS A 92 3.53 14.54 8.02
CA LYS A 92 3.23 14.18 6.62
C LYS A 92 4.31 13.25 6.09
N ALA A 93 3.93 12.02 5.76
CA ALA A 93 4.78 11.03 5.11
C ALA A 93 4.91 11.30 3.60
N GLY A 94 3.83 11.73 2.95
CA GLY A 94 3.85 12.02 1.51
C GLY A 94 2.56 12.64 0.99
N ASP A 95 2.64 13.14 -0.25
CA ASP A 95 1.46 13.47 -1.05
C ASP A 95 0.87 12.20 -1.66
N ASP A 96 -0.44 12.14 -1.71
CA ASP A 96 -1.20 11.07 -2.38
C ASP A 96 -1.97 11.67 -3.55
N VAL A 97 -1.41 11.51 -4.75
CA VAL A 97 -1.88 12.19 -5.97
C VAL A 97 -2.96 11.37 -6.66
N ILE A 98 -4.21 11.77 -6.48
CA ILE A 98 -5.40 11.06 -7.01
C ILE A 98 -6.01 11.72 -8.25
N VAL A 99 -5.43 12.85 -8.71
CA VAL A 99 -5.97 13.59 -9.86
C VAL A 99 -5.88 12.76 -11.14
N ASN A 100 -7.04 12.58 -11.78
CA ASN A 100 -7.25 11.77 -12.99
C ASN A 100 -7.07 10.25 -12.81
N GLU A 101 -7.02 9.76 -11.58
CA GLU A 101 -7.06 8.33 -11.34
C GLU A 101 -8.34 7.71 -11.93
N PRO A 102 -8.26 6.49 -12.47
CA PRO A 102 -9.42 5.82 -13.03
C PRO A 102 -10.41 5.40 -11.94
N ARG A 103 -11.69 5.42 -12.31
CA ARG A 103 -12.77 4.89 -11.48
C ARG A 103 -13.51 3.83 -12.25
N CYS A 104 -13.94 2.75 -11.60
CA CYS A 104 -14.74 1.70 -12.20
C CYS A 104 -16.15 1.69 -11.66
N ASN A 105 -17.14 1.33 -12.50
CA ASN A 105 -18.51 1.12 -12.05
C ASN A 105 -18.80 -0.37 -11.85
N PHE A 106 -18.69 -0.83 -10.60
CA PHE A 106 -19.04 -2.20 -10.19
C PHE A 106 -20.56 -2.43 -9.99
N GLY A 107 -21.40 -1.53 -10.51
CA GLY A 107 -22.86 -1.58 -10.35
C GLY A 107 -23.39 -0.89 -9.09
N ARG A 108 -22.50 -0.26 -8.30
CA ARG A 108 -22.85 0.48 -7.06
C ARG A 108 -22.29 1.91 -7.01
N GLY A 109 -21.76 2.39 -8.13
CA GLY A 109 -21.16 3.72 -8.27
C GLY A 109 -19.67 3.65 -8.68
N PRO A 110 -19.04 4.81 -8.93
CA PRO A 110 -17.63 4.90 -9.28
C PRO A 110 -16.75 4.66 -8.04
N GLU A 111 -15.89 3.67 -8.12
CA GLU A 111 -14.88 3.33 -7.10
C GLU A 111 -13.49 3.40 -7.72
N GLU A 112 -12.47 3.76 -6.94
CA GLU A 112 -11.07 3.63 -7.36
C GLU A 112 -10.78 2.18 -7.78
N CYS A 113 -10.11 2.01 -8.92
CA CYS A 113 -9.87 0.70 -9.49
C CYS A 113 -8.64 0.67 -10.39
N VAL A 114 -8.18 -0.53 -10.71
CA VAL A 114 -7.37 -0.79 -11.89
C VAL A 114 -8.32 -1.29 -12.98
N PRO A 115 -8.55 -0.56 -14.09
CA PRO A 115 -9.53 -0.92 -15.11
C PRO A 115 -9.20 -2.17 -15.91
N GLY A 116 -7.92 -2.39 -16.24
CA GLY A 116 -7.46 -3.54 -17.02
C GLY A 116 -7.98 -4.89 -16.49
N PRO A 117 -7.71 -5.21 -15.21
CA PRO A 117 -8.24 -6.39 -14.56
C PRO A 117 -9.61 -6.14 -13.88
N PHE A 118 -10.10 -4.89 -13.91
CA PHE A 118 -11.34 -4.45 -13.28
C PHE A 118 -11.38 -4.85 -11.80
N ILE A 119 -10.38 -4.42 -11.04
CA ILE A 119 -10.22 -4.71 -9.61
C ILE A 119 -10.34 -3.40 -8.82
N ARG A 120 -11.12 -3.40 -7.74
CA ARG A 120 -11.14 -2.29 -6.78
C ARG A 120 -9.77 -2.17 -6.11
N THR A 121 -9.19 -0.97 -6.10
CA THR A 121 -7.90 -0.70 -5.44
C THR A 121 -8.05 0.45 -4.43
N ASN A 122 -6.93 0.87 -3.86
CA ASN A 122 -6.80 2.00 -2.92
C ASN A 122 -5.36 2.47 -2.81
N ASP A 123 -5.20 3.69 -2.32
CA ASP A 123 -3.95 4.39 -1.98
C ASP A 123 -3.39 4.07 -0.57
N PHE A 124 -3.86 3.03 0.11
CA PHE A 124 -3.56 2.85 1.54
C PHE A 124 -2.07 2.62 1.80
N PRO A 125 -1.47 3.37 2.75
CA PRO A 125 -0.05 3.28 3.02
C PRO A 125 0.27 2.00 3.79
N ARG A 126 1.41 1.41 3.45
CA ARG A 126 2.02 0.28 4.18
C ARG A 126 3.32 0.72 4.79
N ILE A 127 3.60 0.30 6.02
CA ILE A 127 4.81 0.70 6.75
C ILE A 127 5.68 -0.50 7.14
N GLY A 128 6.96 -0.42 6.82
CA GLY A 128 8.01 -1.34 7.24
C GLY A 128 8.94 -0.67 8.25
N ILE A 129 9.59 -1.49 9.10
CA ILE A 129 10.56 -1.00 10.08
C ILE A 129 11.81 -1.86 10.12
N ASN A 130 12.98 -1.22 10.01
CA ASN A 130 14.21 -1.91 10.32
C ASN A 130 14.40 -1.92 11.84
N ARG A 131 14.18 -3.09 12.45
CA ARG A 131 14.26 -3.27 13.90
C ARG A 131 15.65 -3.02 14.50
N ALA A 132 16.71 -2.97 13.68
CA ALA A 132 18.07 -2.78 14.16
C ALA A 132 18.46 -1.31 14.33
N ASN A 133 17.82 -0.37 13.63
CA ASN A 133 18.10 1.07 13.70
C ASN A 133 16.84 1.93 13.94
N GLY A 134 15.64 1.36 13.80
CA GLY A 134 14.37 2.07 13.93
C GLY A 134 13.97 2.89 12.70
N HIS A 135 14.67 2.73 11.57
CA HIS A 135 14.28 3.40 10.32
C HIS A 135 12.96 2.85 9.81
N LEU A 136 12.14 3.74 9.25
CA LEU A 136 10.79 3.47 8.77
C LEU A 136 10.71 3.72 7.28
N PHE A 137 9.98 2.86 6.59
CA PHE A 137 9.73 2.97 5.15
C PHE A 137 8.23 2.88 4.90
N VAL A 138 7.67 3.82 4.16
CA VAL A 138 6.24 3.86 3.85
C VAL A 138 6.06 3.77 2.35
N ALA A 139 5.24 2.80 1.93
CA ALA A 139 4.91 2.57 0.53
C ALA A 139 3.40 2.73 0.28
N TRP A 140 3.03 3.40 -0.81
CA TRP A 140 1.65 3.55 -1.27
C TRP A 140 1.63 3.59 -2.80
N GLN A 141 0.47 3.36 -3.40
CA GLN A 141 0.27 3.68 -4.82
C GLN A 141 -0.31 5.09 -4.93
N ASP A 142 0.05 5.82 -5.98
CA ASP A 142 -0.71 6.99 -6.41
C ASP A 142 -0.59 7.20 -7.93
N TYR A 143 -1.25 8.25 -8.43
CA TYR A 143 -1.44 8.51 -9.84
C TYR A 143 -0.63 9.71 -10.38
N ARG A 144 0.44 10.11 -9.68
CA ARG A 144 1.24 11.32 -10.03
C ARG A 144 1.86 11.28 -11.43
N ASN A 145 2.09 10.08 -11.97
CA ASN A 145 2.70 9.85 -13.27
C ASN A 145 1.66 9.52 -14.37
N GLN A 146 0.37 9.71 -14.09
CA GLN A 146 -0.74 9.34 -14.99
C GLN A 146 -0.81 7.84 -15.30
N GLU A 147 -0.36 7.04 -14.36
CA GLU A 147 -0.53 5.60 -14.18
C GLU A 147 -0.33 5.30 -12.69
N TYR A 148 -0.84 4.18 -12.20
CA TYR A 148 -0.55 3.80 -10.83
C TYR A 148 0.91 3.38 -10.69
N ASP A 149 1.60 4.03 -9.78
CA ASP A 149 3.00 3.76 -9.46
C ASP A 149 3.20 3.66 -7.95
N ILE A 150 4.12 2.81 -7.53
CA ILE A 150 4.44 2.65 -6.11
C ILE A 150 5.43 3.71 -5.67
N GLN A 151 5.08 4.46 -4.63
CA GLN A 151 5.89 5.51 -4.04
C GLN A 151 6.46 5.04 -2.72
N LEU A 152 7.66 5.51 -2.37
CA LEU A 152 8.38 5.16 -1.15
C LEU A 152 8.93 6.41 -0.46
N THR A 153 8.76 6.50 0.86
CA THR A 153 9.47 7.48 1.69
C THR A 153 10.15 6.81 2.89
N GLU A 154 11.18 7.46 3.43
CA GLU A 154 11.94 7.04 4.60
C GLU A 154 11.82 8.05 5.75
N SER A 155 11.81 7.54 6.98
CA SER A 155 12.08 8.29 8.19
C SER A 155 13.19 7.62 9.00
N THR A 156 14.14 8.42 9.49
CA THR A 156 15.27 7.99 10.33
C THR A 156 15.15 8.47 11.78
N ASP A 157 14.04 9.14 12.12
CA ASP A 157 13.80 9.80 13.40
C ASP A 157 12.47 9.39 14.06
N GLY A 158 12.00 8.17 13.77
CA GLY A 158 10.80 7.60 14.38
C GLY A 158 9.49 8.15 13.82
N GLY A 159 9.49 8.67 12.59
CA GLY A 159 8.32 9.22 11.93
C GLY A 159 8.10 10.71 12.22
N ALA A 160 9.07 11.39 12.84
CA ALA A 160 8.98 12.83 13.09
C ALA A 160 9.18 13.65 11.81
N THR A 161 10.08 13.22 10.93
CA THR A 161 10.28 13.77 9.59
C THR A 161 10.42 12.67 8.54
N TRP A 162 10.10 13.01 7.29
CA TRP A 162 10.10 12.08 6.16
C TRP A 162 10.86 12.67 4.98
N SER A 163 11.53 11.82 4.22
CA SER A 163 12.17 12.20 2.95
C SER A 163 11.14 12.59 1.88
N PRO A 164 11.54 13.31 0.81
CA PRO A 164 10.73 13.35 -0.41
C PRO A 164 10.49 11.94 -0.95
N SER A 165 9.26 11.63 -1.35
CA SER A 165 8.92 10.31 -1.88
C SER A 165 9.54 10.07 -3.26
N LYS A 166 9.81 8.80 -3.56
CA LYS A 166 10.38 8.36 -4.84
C LYS A 166 9.63 7.15 -5.39
N THR A 167 9.54 7.05 -6.71
CA THR A 167 8.89 5.92 -7.38
C THR A 167 9.77 4.68 -7.34
N VAL A 168 9.18 3.54 -6.95
CA VAL A 168 9.84 2.25 -6.73
C VAL A 168 10.01 1.48 -8.03
N ASN A 169 8.94 1.35 -8.81
CA ASN A 169 8.95 0.58 -10.05
C ASN A 169 9.74 1.32 -11.15
N PRO A 170 10.57 0.61 -11.94
CA PRO A 170 11.29 1.20 -13.07
C PRO A 170 10.46 1.22 -14.36
N ASP A 171 9.48 0.34 -14.47
CA ASP A 171 8.68 0.16 -15.65
C ASP A 171 7.47 1.09 -15.69
N THR A 172 7.18 1.58 -16.90
CA THR A 172 6.06 2.48 -17.22
C THR A 172 5.09 1.82 -18.19
N ALA A 173 3.94 2.45 -18.45
CA ALA A 173 2.85 1.93 -19.27
C ALA A 173 2.13 0.70 -18.70
N LEU A 174 2.27 0.49 -17.39
CA LEU A 174 1.56 -0.51 -16.58
C LEU A 174 1.01 0.19 -15.33
N ASP A 175 -0.04 -0.37 -14.74
CA ASP A 175 -0.51 0.03 -13.41
C ASP A 175 0.12 -0.85 -12.34
N HIS A 176 0.64 -0.24 -11.29
CA HIS A 176 1.29 -0.86 -10.15
C HIS A 176 0.48 -0.61 -8.88
N TYR A 177 0.02 -1.67 -8.22
CA TYR A 177 -1.00 -1.50 -7.18
C TYR A 177 -0.88 -2.44 -5.98
N MET A 178 -1.53 -2.04 -4.89
CA MET A 178 -1.58 -2.73 -3.59
C MET A 178 -0.19 -3.15 -3.08
N PRO A 179 0.71 -2.19 -2.81
CA PRO A 179 2.04 -2.52 -2.35
C PRO A 179 2.01 -3.17 -0.97
N ALA A 180 3.07 -3.92 -0.65
CA ALA A 180 3.48 -4.27 0.70
C ALA A 180 4.97 -3.97 0.83
N VAL A 181 5.43 -3.58 2.02
CA VAL A 181 6.83 -3.21 2.28
C VAL A 181 7.32 -3.90 3.55
N ASP A 182 8.56 -4.38 3.51
CA ASP A 182 9.30 -4.77 4.70
C ASP A 182 10.79 -4.48 4.48
N VAL A 183 11.55 -4.41 5.58
CA VAL A 183 12.93 -3.96 5.53
C VAL A 183 13.79 -4.70 6.54
N VAL A 184 15.00 -5.04 6.13
CA VAL A 184 16.01 -5.65 6.96
C VAL A 184 17.30 -4.83 6.91
N LYS A 185 18.14 -4.97 7.93
CA LYS A 185 19.47 -4.37 7.92
C LYS A 185 20.40 -5.10 6.92
N SER A 186 21.06 -4.36 6.04
CA SER A 186 22.17 -4.84 5.22
C SER A 186 23.44 -4.02 5.49
N GLY A 187 24.32 -4.55 6.34
CA GLY A 187 25.55 -3.85 6.72
C GLY A 187 25.28 -2.50 7.38
N SER A 188 25.68 -1.41 6.72
CA SER A 188 25.41 -0.03 7.16
C SER A 188 24.15 0.60 6.55
N GLN A 189 23.49 -0.09 5.62
CA GLN A 189 22.30 0.38 4.91
C GLN A 189 21.05 -0.43 5.32
N ASP A 190 19.90 0.07 4.92
CA ASP A 190 18.64 -0.66 4.93
C ASP A 190 18.45 -1.39 3.60
N HIS A 191 18.07 -2.67 3.63
CA HIS A 191 17.66 -3.43 2.45
C HIS A 191 16.15 -3.51 2.44
N VAL A 192 15.55 -2.71 1.57
CA VAL A 192 14.11 -2.51 1.48
C VAL A 192 13.54 -3.43 0.43
N ALA A 193 12.46 -4.13 0.77
CA ALA A 193 11.71 -4.96 -0.15
C ALA A 193 10.30 -4.38 -0.32
N VAL A 194 9.81 -4.34 -1.55
CA VAL A 194 8.44 -3.92 -1.87
C VAL A 194 7.84 -4.93 -2.83
N SER A 195 6.64 -5.42 -2.55
CA SER A 195 5.91 -6.31 -3.47
C SER A 195 4.60 -5.69 -3.89
N TYR A 196 4.21 -5.85 -5.15
CA TYR A 196 3.03 -5.20 -5.74
C TYR A 196 2.53 -5.99 -6.96
N TYR A 197 1.29 -5.75 -7.34
CA TYR A 197 0.72 -6.25 -8.59
C TYR A 197 1.09 -5.33 -9.75
N ARG A 198 1.11 -5.89 -10.97
CA ARG A 198 1.12 -5.12 -12.21
C ARG A 198 -0.04 -5.52 -13.11
N SER A 199 -0.58 -4.56 -13.86
CA SER A 199 -1.53 -4.82 -14.94
C SER A 199 -1.25 -3.96 -16.15
N ALA A 200 -1.63 -4.44 -17.34
CA ALA A 200 -1.67 -3.58 -18.51
C ALA A 200 -2.79 -2.54 -18.39
N ARG A 201 -2.52 -1.38 -18.99
CA ARG A 201 -3.38 -0.20 -19.04
C ARG A 201 -4.43 -0.28 -20.14
N VAL A 202 -5.50 0.50 -20.01
CA VAL A 202 -6.61 0.51 -20.99
C VAL A 202 -6.77 1.86 -21.70
N PRO A 203 -7.36 1.89 -22.92
CA PRO A 203 -7.67 3.13 -23.60
C PRO A 203 -8.55 4.08 -22.77
N GLY A 204 -8.12 5.33 -22.62
CA GLY A 204 -8.91 6.37 -21.95
C GLY A 204 -8.84 6.35 -20.43
N GLU A 205 -7.92 5.58 -19.85
CA GLU A 205 -7.72 5.53 -18.40
C GLU A 205 -7.43 6.92 -17.79
N ASN A 206 -6.62 7.75 -18.45
CA ASN A 206 -6.31 9.13 -18.04
C ASN A 206 -7.42 10.16 -18.33
N SER A 207 -8.61 9.73 -18.74
CA SER A 207 -9.68 10.65 -19.14
C SER A 207 -10.52 11.17 -17.97
N GLY A 208 -10.37 10.58 -16.77
CA GLY A 208 -11.27 10.80 -15.63
C GLY A 208 -12.68 10.22 -15.84
N ALA A 209 -12.93 9.53 -16.95
CA ALA A 209 -14.19 8.84 -17.20
C ALA A 209 -14.26 7.54 -16.40
N THR A 210 -15.47 7.21 -15.94
CA THR A 210 -15.72 5.93 -15.29
C THR A 210 -15.63 4.78 -16.30
N GLN A 211 -14.85 3.77 -15.96
CA GLN A 211 -14.59 2.58 -16.74
C GLN A 211 -15.55 1.44 -16.36
N ALA A 212 -15.98 0.65 -17.33
CA ALA A 212 -16.77 -0.56 -17.15
C ALA A 212 -16.74 -1.45 -18.40
N PRO A 213 -16.82 -2.78 -18.26
CA PRO A 213 -17.09 -3.66 -19.39
C PRO A 213 -18.39 -3.25 -20.12
N PRO A 214 -18.47 -3.37 -21.46
CA PRO A 214 -17.51 -4.04 -22.36
C PRO A 214 -16.53 -3.07 -23.05
N GLN A 215 -16.08 -2.00 -22.39
CA GLN A 215 -15.05 -1.12 -22.95
C GLN A 215 -13.77 -1.91 -23.29
N PRO A 216 -13.04 -1.56 -24.36
CA PRO A 216 -11.84 -2.30 -24.76
C PRO A 216 -10.80 -2.38 -23.63
N GLY A 217 -10.32 -3.59 -23.34
CA GLY A 217 -9.31 -3.87 -22.30
C GLY A 217 -9.86 -3.96 -20.87
N VAL A 218 -11.00 -3.33 -20.57
CA VAL A 218 -11.57 -3.36 -19.21
C VAL A 218 -12.07 -4.77 -18.88
N GLN A 219 -11.61 -5.31 -17.73
CA GLN A 219 -11.83 -6.70 -17.31
C GLN A 219 -11.29 -7.73 -18.34
N ALA A 220 -10.20 -7.40 -19.02
CA ALA A 220 -9.60 -8.28 -20.03
C ALA A 220 -8.07 -8.33 -19.96
N GLU A 221 -7.42 -7.31 -19.40
CA GLU A 221 -5.97 -7.26 -19.31
C GLU A 221 -5.43 -8.14 -18.16
N PRO A 222 -4.38 -8.93 -18.40
CA PRO A 222 -3.84 -9.81 -17.38
C PRO A 222 -2.99 -9.05 -16.35
N SER A 223 -2.71 -9.73 -15.25
CA SER A 223 -1.85 -9.22 -14.19
C SER A 223 -0.70 -10.18 -13.86
N ASP A 224 0.31 -9.66 -13.19
CA ASP A 224 1.33 -10.44 -12.48
C ASP A 224 1.64 -9.81 -11.12
N TYR A 225 2.48 -10.49 -10.34
CA TYR A 225 2.94 -10.05 -9.03
C TYR A 225 4.46 -10.02 -9.00
N VAL A 226 5.02 -8.95 -8.43
CA VAL A 226 6.46 -8.73 -8.40
C VAL A 226 6.99 -8.54 -6.99
N LEU A 227 8.26 -8.87 -6.82
CA LEU A 227 9.07 -8.52 -5.67
C LEU A 227 10.19 -7.58 -6.16
N ALA A 228 10.26 -6.38 -5.61
CA ALA A 228 11.29 -5.38 -5.86
C ALA A 228 12.15 -5.16 -4.61
N GLY A 229 13.38 -4.71 -4.79
CA GLY A 229 14.24 -4.35 -3.66
C GLY A 229 15.50 -3.58 -4.02
N GLY A 230 16.05 -2.91 -3.01
CA GLY A 230 17.27 -2.11 -3.11
C GLY A 230 17.68 -1.50 -1.77
N GLU A 231 18.71 -0.65 -1.79
CA GLU A 231 19.24 0.00 -0.58
C GLU A 231 18.53 1.32 -0.28
N ASN A 232 18.03 1.48 0.95
CA ASN A 232 17.33 2.66 1.44
C ASN A 232 16.23 3.14 0.46
N VAL A 233 16.32 4.39 -0.02
CA VAL A 233 15.48 4.99 -1.06
C VAL A 233 16.23 5.20 -2.38
N ALA A 234 17.18 4.33 -2.73
CA ALA A 234 17.87 4.36 -4.01
C ALA A 234 17.02 3.72 -5.12
N THR A 235 15.91 4.37 -5.48
CA THR A 235 14.95 3.89 -6.48
C THR A 235 15.24 4.45 -7.90
N PRO A 236 14.69 3.86 -8.98
CA PRO A 236 13.81 2.69 -9.00
C PRO A 236 14.57 1.41 -8.63
N PHE A 237 13.89 0.48 -7.97
CA PHE A 237 14.46 -0.80 -7.55
C PHE A 237 14.51 -1.79 -8.70
N HIS A 238 15.50 -2.70 -8.65
CA HIS A 238 15.39 -3.93 -9.42
C HIS A 238 14.22 -4.77 -8.89
N PHE A 239 13.54 -5.48 -9.79
CA PHE A 239 12.44 -6.36 -9.44
C PHE A 239 12.56 -7.72 -10.12
N SER A 240 11.77 -8.67 -9.63
CA SER A 240 11.56 -9.98 -10.21
C SER A 240 10.06 -10.28 -10.24
N VAL A 241 9.56 -10.77 -11.36
CA VAL A 241 8.22 -11.36 -11.43
C VAL A 241 8.23 -12.68 -10.67
N VAL A 242 7.36 -12.78 -9.66
CA VAL A 242 7.29 -13.92 -8.72
C VAL A 242 6.04 -14.78 -8.90
N SER A 243 5.09 -14.32 -9.72
CA SER A 243 3.91 -15.10 -10.14
C SER A 243 4.01 -15.52 -11.62
N PRO A 244 3.24 -16.53 -12.06
CA PRO A 244 2.83 -16.59 -13.46
C PRO A 244 1.96 -15.38 -13.81
N VAL A 245 1.76 -15.14 -15.10
CA VAL A 245 0.72 -14.22 -15.57
C VAL A 245 -0.65 -14.86 -15.32
N PHE A 246 -1.61 -14.09 -14.81
CA PHE A 246 -2.95 -14.57 -14.49
C PHE A 246 -4.04 -13.63 -15.03
N ALA A 247 -5.23 -14.18 -15.22
CA ALA A 247 -6.35 -13.48 -15.84
C ALA A 247 -7.11 -12.60 -14.83
N PRO A 248 -7.92 -11.64 -15.30
CA PRO A 248 -8.84 -10.92 -14.42
C PRO A 248 -9.80 -11.87 -13.66
N PRO A 249 -10.19 -11.52 -12.42
CA PRO A 249 -11.31 -12.15 -11.73
C PRO A 249 -12.61 -12.06 -12.56
N ASP A 250 -13.37 -13.15 -12.60
CA ASP A 250 -14.55 -13.28 -13.45
C ASP A 250 -15.81 -13.69 -12.67
N GLY A 251 -16.93 -13.81 -13.37
CA GLY A 251 -18.17 -14.25 -12.75
C GLY A 251 -18.64 -13.32 -11.61
N ASN A 252 -18.94 -13.92 -10.46
CA ASN A 252 -19.33 -13.20 -9.26
C ASN A 252 -18.13 -12.71 -8.41
N GLN A 253 -16.89 -13.03 -8.81
CA GLN A 253 -15.64 -12.55 -8.20
C GLN A 253 -15.08 -11.31 -8.91
N ALA A 254 -15.59 -10.99 -10.10
CA ALA A 254 -15.27 -9.76 -10.83
C ALA A 254 -15.31 -8.51 -9.93
N GLY A 255 -14.23 -7.72 -9.93
CA GLY A 255 -14.09 -6.57 -9.04
C GLY A 255 -13.18 -6.77 -7.84
N PHE A 256 -12.75 -8.00 -7.57
CA PHE A 256 -12.02 -8.36 -6.36
C PHE A 256 -10.85 -9.30 -6.69
N ASN A 257 -9.66 -9.03 -6.14
CA ASN A 257 -8.50 -9.93 -6.20
C ASN A 257 -7.83 -9.99 -4.82
N GLY A 258 -8.58 -10.54 -3.85
CA GLY A 258 -8.24 -10.48 -2.43
C GLY A 258 -8.30 -9.07 -1.81
N ASP A 259 -8.36 -9.03 -0.48
CA ASP A 259 -8.14 -7.80 0.28
C ASP A 259 -6.63 -7.68 0.56
N TYR A 260 -5.92 -7.04 -0.37
CA TYR A 260 -4.51 -6.62 -0.24
C TYR A 260 -3.46 -7.75 -0.33
N SER A 261 -2.19 -7.34 -0.45
CA SER A 261 -1.03 -8.22 -0.42
C SER A 261 -0.18 -8.03 0.86
N GLY A 262 0.76 -8.93 1.10
CA GLY A 262 1.64 -8.88 2.27
C GLY A 262 3.08 -9.26 1.94
N LEU A 263 4.00 -8.84 2.80
CA LEU A 263 5.42 -9.10 2.67
C LEU A 263 6.05 -9.24 4.05
N ALA A 264 6.90 -10.24 4.22
CA ALA A 264 7.78 -10.37 5.37
C ALA A 264 9.20 -10.69 4.89
N VAL A 265 10.20 -10.07 5.49
CA VAL A 265 11.62 -10.26 5.17
C VAL A 265 12.35 -10.73 6.42
N ASP A 266 13.05 -11.85 6.31
CA ASP A 266 13.86 -12.37 7.41
C ASP A 266 15.21 -11.64 7.55
N GLN A 267 15.94 -11.92 8.63
CA GLN A 267 17.24 -11.30 8.91
C GLN A 267 18.34 -11.62 7.88
N SER A 268 18.11 -12.60 7.01
CA SER A 268 19.02 -13.01 5.94
C SER A 268 18.61 -12.43 4.57
N ALA A 269 17.66 -11.48 4.56
CA ALA A 269 17.10 -10.89 3.35
C ALA A 269 16.40 -11.91 2.43
N HIS A 270 15.77 -12.94 3.02
CA HIS A 270 14.76 -13.73 2.31
C HIS A 270 13.40 -13.08 2.48
N ALA A 271 12.76 -12.76 1.36
CA ALA A 271 11.40 -12.26 1.28
C ALA A 271 10.39 -13.40 1.16
N HIS A 272 9.26 -13.19 1.81
CA HIS A 272 8.07 -14.04 1.81
C HIS A 272 6.86 -13.22 1.38
N PRO A 273 6.74 -12.85 0.09
CA PRO A 273 5.53 -12.20 -0.41
C PRO A 273 4.33 -13.15 -0.31
N ILE A 274 3.16 -12.59 -0.05
CA ILE A 274 1.87 -13.28 -0.08
C ILE A 274 0.88 -12.45 -0.88
N TRP A 275 0.20 -13.08 -1.84
CA TRP A 275 -0.73 -12.43 -2.76
C TRP A 275 -1.87 -13.36 -3.14
N SER A 276 -2.93 -12.81 -3.70
CA SER A 276 -4.01 -13.57 -4.31
C SER A 276 -3.90 -13.52 -5.83
N ASP A 277 -4.15 -14.64 -6.50
CA ASP A 277 -4.38 -14.62 -7.94
C ASP A 277 -5.30 -15.73 -8.43
N THR A 278 -5.60 -15.67 -9.72
CA THR A 278 -6.62 -16.45 -10.43
C THR A 278 -6.01 -17.53 -11.33
N ARG A 279 -4.78 -17.99 -11.05
CA ARG A 279 -4.11 -18.96 -11.92
C ARG A 279 -4.78 -20.34 -11.94
N ASN A 280 -5.53 -20.67 -10.89
CA ASN A 280 -6.18 -21.97 -10.73
C ASN A 280 -7.60 -21.92 -11.31
N ALA A 281 -8.07 -23.05 -11.84
CA ALA A 281 -9.43 -23.17 -12.33
C ALA A 281 -10.41 -23.41 -11.16
N ASP A 282 -11.58 -22.79 -11.22
CA ASP A 282 -12.65 -23.05 -10.26
C ASP A 282 -13.13 -24.52 -10.39
N PRO A 283 -13.14 -25.30 -9.28
CA PRO A 283 -13.50 -26.70 -9.32
C PRO A 283 -14.99 -26.95 -9.64
N TYR A 284 -15.82 -25.91 -9.59
CA TYR A 284 -17.25 -25.97 -9.91
C TYR A 284 -17.57 -25.36 -11.28
N THR A 285 -16.56 -24.97 -12.07
CA THR A 285 -16.80 -24.29 -13.33
C THR A 285 -17.54 -25.20 -14.33
N PRO A 286 -18.53 -24.69 -15.09
CA PRO A 286 -19.07 -23.33 -15.12
C PRO A 286 -20.33 -23.15 -14.24
N ALA A 287 -20.61 -24.06 -13.30
CA ALA A 287 -21.89 -24.14 -12.61
C ALA A 287 -22.20 -22.92 -11.71
N ASN A 288 -21.17 -22.26 -11.18
CA ASN A 288 -21.27 -21.04 -10.36
C ASN A 288 -21.00 -19.74 -11.15
N GLY A 289 -20.71 -19.83 -12.45
CA GLY A 289 -20.38 -18.69 -13.30
C GLY A 289 -18.97 -18.13 -13.11
N VAL A 290 -18.10 -18.82 -12.37
CA VAL A 290 -16.68 -18.50 -12.19
C VAL A 290 -15.84 -19.49 -12.97
N VAL A 291 -14.79 -19.03 -13.66
CA VAL A 291 -13.83 -19.87 -14.39
C VAL A 291 -12.52 -20.01 -13.65
N HIS A 292 -12.04 -18.92 -13.04
CA HIS A 292 -10.79 -18.88 -12.32
C HIS A 292 -11.02 -18.67 -10.83
N ASP A 293 -10.44 -19.52 -9.98
CA ASP A 293 -10.56 -19.40 -8.53
C ASP A 293 -9.52 -18.43 -7.96
N GLU A 294 -9.93 -17.60 -7.01
CA GLU A 294 -9.03 -16.70 -6.29
C GLU A 294 -8.34 -17.44 -5.13
N ASP A 295 -7.07 -17.78 -5.32
CA ASP A 295 -6.27 -18.51 -4.34
C ASP A 295 -5.16 -17.65 -3.76
N VAL A 296 -4.75 -17.96 -2.53
CA VAL A 296 -3.63 -17.28 -1.86
C VAL A 296 -2.33 -18.04 -2.11
N PHE A 297 -1.33 -17.31 -2.62
CA PHE A 297 0.00 -17.83 -2.93
C PHE A 297 1.07 -17.12 -2.12
N SER A 298 2.13 -17.86 -1.83
CA SER A 298 3.35 -17.32 -1.25
C SER A 298 4.55 -18.13 -1.75
N LEU A 299 5.72 -17.50 -1.75
CA LEU A 299 6.99 -18.15 -2.02
C LEU A 299 8.08 -17.60 -1.11
N THR A 300 9.29 -18.15 -1.22
CA THR A 300 10.50 -17.57 -0.64
C THR A 300 11.46 -17.20 -1.76
N ALA A 301 11.95 -15.96 -1.75
CA ALA A 301 12.95 -15.45 -2.69
C ALA A 301 13.93 -14.53 -1.96
N ASN A 302 15.10 -14.29 -2.55
CA ASN A 302 15.98 -13.23 -2.04
C ASN A 302 15.37 -11.87 -2.39
N VAL A 303 15.52 -10.89 -1.51
CA VAL A 303 15.21 -9.49 -1.85
C VAL A 303 16.12 -9.06 -3.00
N PRO A 304 15.59 -8.54 -4.13
CA PRO A 304 16.41 -7.97 -5.19
C PRO A 304 17.29 -6.82 -4.69
N ASP A 305 18.36 -6.51 -5.42
CA ASP A 305 19.28 -5.44 -5.05
C ASP A 305 19.65 -4.60 -6.28
N GLY A 306 20.03 -3.35 -6.03
CA GLY A 306 20.49 -2.36 -7.00
C GLY A 306 19.42 -1.41 -7.52
N VAL A 307 19.87 -0.50 -8.39
CA VAL A 307 19.05 0.56 -8.99
C VAL A 307 18.79 0.21 -10.45
N ALA A 308 17.52 0.05 -10.79
CA ALA A 308 17.10 -0.27 -12.15
C ALA A 308 17.15 0.95 -13.07
N THR A 309 17.07 0.71 -14.38
CA THR A 309 16.89 1.75 -15.39
C THR A 309 15.45 1.76 -15.84
N ALA A 310 14.86 2.95 -15.97
CA ALA A 310 13.47 3.08 -16.40
C ALA A 310 13.25 2.51 -17.81
N SER A 311 12.14 1.81 -17.99
CA SER A 311 11.77 1.18 -19.26
C SER A 311 10.25 1.13 -19.47
N VAL A 312 9.81 0.72 -20.65
CA VAL A 312 8.40 0.37 -20.88
C VAL A 312 8.20 -1.06 -20.40
N GLY A 313 7.20 -1.27 -19.56
CA GLY A 313 6.90 -2.57 -18.95
C GLY A 313 6.19 -3.54 -19.88
N GLN A 314 6.27 -4.83 -19.54
CA GLN A 314 5.46 -5.88 -20.15
C GLN A 314 5.12 -6.92 -19.08
N ILE A 315 3.83 -7.26 -18.97
CA ILE A 315 3.35 -8.30 -18.04
C ILE A 315 4.05 -9.64 -18.33
N GLY A 316 4.53 -10.29 -17.28
CA GLY A 316 5.30 -11.53 -17.30
C GLY A 316 6.81 -11.36 -17.51
N HIS A 317 7.32 -10.11 -17.59
CA HIS A 317 8.73 -9.83 -17.87
C HIS A 317 9.37 -8.93 -16.81
N ASN A 318 10.66 -9.17 -16.54
CA ASN A 318 11.56 -8.31 -15.77
C ASN A 318 12.14 -7.19 -16.65
#